data_AF-A0A7G6U5D0-F1
#
_entry.id   AF-A0A7G6U5D0-F1
#
_cell.length_a   1.000
_cell.length_b   1.000
_cell.length_c   1.000
_cell.angle_alpha   90.00
_cell.angle_beta   90.00
_cell.angle_gamma   90.00
#
_symmetry.space_group_name_H-M   'P 1'
#
loop_
_entity.id
_entity.type
_entity.pdbx_description
1 polymer ?
#
loop_
_entity_poly.entity_id
_entity_poly.type
_entity_poly.pdbx_seq_one_letter_code
_entity_poly.pdbx_strand_id
1 'polypeptide(L)'
;MKDTGTLGLAVLLIMSQTVCAQTGGAIDRLKTCSQFEGMERLKCVDELLGEMTETHATTPSPSPNWIISETTSPVDYQPQIEALMTARTASQNAASAFAIHCRAHRTELIISTTGSWKQVPDGEVKVAHRINEEPVVEQRWRALETGKGLAFPGDVVRLLRSMPDGGQLLVKVHVGKGPPYESTFQLVGLNAVRRKMATACKWPAP
;
A
#
# COMPACT_ATOMS: atom_id res chain seq x y z
N MET A 1 -5.62 -2.26 77.34
CA MET A 1 -6.46 -3.35 76.79
C MET A 1 -7.77 -2.74 76.34
N LYS A 2 -8.11 -2.95 75.06
CA LYS A 2 -9.28 -2.48 74.29
C LYS A 2 -9.39 -0.98 74.02
N ASP A 3 -9.90 -0.52 72.87
CA ASP A 3 -9.66 -0.81 71.45
C ASP A 3 -10.54 0.19 70.68
N THR A 4 -9.95 0.81 69.65
CA THR A 4 -10.54 1.26 68.38
C THR A 4 -11.83 2.09 68.33
N GLY A 5 -11.73 3.21 67.60
CA GLY A 5 -12.48 3.33 66.34
C GLY A 5 -13.20 4.64 66.10
N THR A 6 -12.67 5.50 65.23
CA THR A 6 -13.51 6.37 64.38
C THR A 6 -12.79 6.70 63.08
N LEU A 7 -13.37 6.24 61.96
CA LEU A 7 -12.98 6.59 60.59
C LEU A 7 -13.47 8.00 60.25
N GLY A 8 -12.62 8.80 59.58
CA GLY A 8 -13.02 10.04 58.90
C GLY A 8 -12.65 9.96 57.41
N LEU A 9 -13.67 9.97 56.55
CA LEU A 9 -13.56 9.90 55.08
C LEU A 9 -12.78 11.10 54.51
N ALA A 10 -11.80 10.83 53.64
CA ALA A 10 -11.22 11.83 52.76
C ALA A 10 -12.00 11.87 51.43
N VAL A 11 -12.68 12.98 51.16
CA VAL A 11 -13.32 13.27 49.87
C VAL A 11 -12.28 13.88 48.94
N LEU A 12 -11.87 13.13 47.92
CA LEU A 12 -11.00 13.62 46.84
C LEU A 12 -11.86 14.19 45.71
N LEU A 13 -11.86 15.52 45.57
CA LEU A 13 -12.41 16.26 44.43
C LEU A 13 -11.47 16.10 43.23
N ILE A 14 -11.92 15.36 42.21
CA ILE A 14 -11.21 15.22 40.94
C ILE A 14 -11.63 16.39 40.03
N MET A 15 -10.72 17.34 39.82
CA MET A 15 -10.88 18.40 38.82
C MET A 15 -10.52 17.83 37.44
N SER A 16 -11.52 17.57 36.60
CA SER A 16 -11.31 17.17 35.20
C SER A 16 -10.95 18.41 34.37
N GLN A 17 -9.72 18.47 33.86
CA GLN A 17 -9.33 19.49 32.87
C GLN A 17 -9.67 18.99 31.47
N THR A 18 -10.70 19.57 30.85
CA THR A 18 -10.97 19.42 29.41
C THR A 18 -10.03 20.34 28.62
N VAL A 19 -9.03 19.75 27.97
CA VAL A 19 -8.22 20.42 26.94
C VAL A 19 -8.98 20.34 25.62
N CYS A 20 -9.50 21.47 25.14
CA CYS A 20 -10.01 21.58 23.77
C CYS A 20 -8.83 21.71 22.80
N ALA A 21 -8.61 20.70 21.95
CA ALA A 21 -7.67 20.79 20.83
C ALA A 21 -8.19 21.79 19.78
N GLN A 22 -7.44 22.85 19.50
CA GLN A 22 -7.75 23.80 18.44
C GLN A 22 -7.50 23.16 17.07
N THR A 23 -8.55 22.99 16.27
CA THR A 23 -8.45 22.44 14.90
C THR A 23 -8.50 23.58 13.88
N GLY A 24 -7.45 24.40 13.83
CA GLY A 24 -7.16 25.21 12.64
C GLY A 24 -6.43 24.33 11.63
N GLY A 25 -7.00 24.11 10.45
CA GLY A 25 -6.44 23.17 9.47
C GLY A 25 -5.09 23.67 8.90
N ALA A 26 -4.23 22.75 8.47
CA ALA A 26 -2.97 23.08 7.79
C ALA A 26 -3.16 24.03 6.59
N ILE A 27 -4.30 23.91 5.90
CA ILE A 27 -4.69 24.77 4.78
C ILE A 27 -4.95 26.22 5.22
N ASP A 28 -5.55 26.43 6.39
CA ASP A 28 -5.80 27.79 6.91
C ASP A 28 -4.49 28.48 7.28
N ARG A 29 -3.53 27.72 7.83
CA ARG A 29 -2.19 28.22 8.18
C ARG A 29 -1.39 28.58 6.93
N LEU A 30 -1.47 27.78 5.86
CA LEU A 30 -0.85 28.08 4.57
C LEU A 30 -1.41 29.36 3.93
N LYS A 31 -2.72 29.62 4.11
CA LYS A 31 -3.35 30.86 3.66
C LYS A 31 -2.79 32.09 4.39
N THR A 32 -2.43 31.95 5.67
CA THR A 32 -1.80 33.06 6.41
C THR A 32 -0.41 33.41 5.86
N CYS A 33 0.36 32.43 5.38
CA CYS A 33 1.67 32.72 4.76
C CYS A 33 1.58 33.57 3.49
N SER A 34 0.43 33.64 2.82
CA SER A 34 0.26 34.50 1.63
C SER A 34 0.20 35.99 1.96
N GLN A 35 0.15 36.37 3.24
CA GLN A 35 0.20 37.77 3.68
C GLN A 35 1.63 38.33 3.69
N PHE A 36 2.65 37.47 3.58
CA PHE A 36 4.05 37.88 3.48
C PHE A 36 4.52 37.95 2.02
N GLU A 37 5.58 38.71 1.78
CA GLU A 37 6.21 38.86 0.46
C GLU A 37 7.65 38.35 0.46
N GLY A 38 8.15 37.99 -0.72
CA GLY A 38 9.56 37.62 -0.93
C GLY A 38 10.03 36.44 -0.07
N MET A 39 11.21 36.61 0.55
CA MET A 39 11.85 35.57 1.36
C MET A 39 11.10 35.25 2.66
N GLU A 40 10.34 36.20 3.22
CA GLU A 40 9.56 35.96 4.44
C GLU A 40 8.40 34.98 4.19
N ARG A 41 7.80 35.05 2.99
CA ARG A 41 6.81 34.06 2.57
C ARG A 41 7.41 32.66 2.43
N LEU A 42 8.60 32.57 1.83
CA LEU A 42 9.32 31.30 1.67
C LEU A 42 9.62 30.68 3.04
N LYS A 43 10.16 31.48 3.96
CA LYS A 43 10.47 31.04 5.32
C LYS A 43 9.23 30.57 6.09
N CYS A 44 8.10 31.28 5.99
CA CYS A 44 6.83 30.88 6.59
C CYS A 44 6.34 29.53 6.07
N VAL A 45 6.44 29.30 4.76
CA VAL A 45 6.05 28.02 4.14
C VAL A 45 6.99 26.90 4.59
N ASP A 46 8.31 27.12 4.59
CA ASP A 46 9.30 26.12 5.00
C ASP A 46 9.14 25.74 6.47
N GLU A 47 8.86 26.70 7.35
CA GLU A 47 8.59 26.45 8.77
C GLU A 47 7.31 25.63 8.98
N LEU A 48 6.22 25.97 8.26
CA LEU A 48 4.99 25.17 8.27
C LEU A 48 5.22 23.74 7.75
N LEU A 49 6.01 23.58 6.70
CA LEU A 49 6.36 22.25 6.17
C LEU A 49 7.22 21.47 7.16
N GLY A 50 8.16 22.15 7.83
CA GLY A 50 8.99 21.62 8.91
C GLY A 50 8.15 21.07 10.07
N GLU A 51 7.19 21.85 10.54
CA GLU A 51 6.25 21.44 11.59
C GLU A 51 5.36 20.27 11.17
N MET A 52 4.96 20.19 9.89
CA MET A 52 4.23 19.02 9.37
C MET A 52 5.12 17.76 9.41
N THR A 53 6.40 17.87 9.05
CA THR A 53 7.35 16.75 9.20
C THR A 53 7.60 16.34 10.65
N GLU A 54 7.60 17.28 11.60
CA GLU A 54 7.81 17.00 13.03
C GLU A 54 6.55 16.48 13.73
N THR A 55 5.36 16.97 13.36
CA THR A 55 4.09 16.42 13.87
C THR A 55 3.81 15.03 13.29
N HIS A 56 4.37 14.72 12.11
CA HIS A 56 4.44 13.37 11.56
C HIS A 56 5.61 12.53 12.11
N ALA A 57 6.50 13.08 12.94
CA ALA A 57 7.51 12.32 13.67
C ALA A 57 6.96 11.68 14.95
N THR A 58 5.71 11.19 14.89
CA THR A 58 5.35 10.01 15.66
C THR A 58 5.94 8.83 14.88
N THR A 59 6.85 8.09 15.51
CA THR A 59 7.38 6.76 15.16
C THR A 59 7.00 6.28 13.75
N PRO A 60 7.94 6.01 12.80
CA PRO A 60 7.60 5.67 11.42
C PRO A 60 6.48 4.62 11.42
N SER A 61 5.26 5.08 11.15
CA SER A 61 4.12 4.21 11.02
C SER A 61 4.44 3.34 9.83
N PRO A 62 4.49 2.00 9.97
CA PRO A 62 4.64 1.12 8.83
C PRO A 62 3.29 1.06 8.08
N SER A 63 2.80 2.20 7.61
CA SER A 63 1.83 2.21 6.52
C SER A 63 2.61 2.01 5.22
N PRO A 64 2.31 1.00 4.40
CA PRO A 64 3.35 0.08 3.93
C PRO A 64 3.39 0.02 2.41
N ASN A 65 4.38 0.61 1.74
CA ASN A 65 4.78 0.44 0.31
C ASN A 65 3.68 0.40 -0.80
N TRP A 66 2.39 0.50 -0.48
CA TRP A 66 1.26 0.44 -1.39
C TRP A 66 0.89 1.86 -1.78
N ILE A 67 1.04 2.15 -3.06
CA ILE A 67 0.53 3.35 -3.71
C ILE A 67 -0.82 2.98 -4.29
N ILE A 68 -1.88 3.64 -3.84
CA ILE A 68 -3.24 3.40 -4.35
C ILE A 68 -3.69 4.63 -5.12
N SER A 69 -4.00 4.45 -6.40
CA SER A 69 -4.56 5.47 -7.27
C SER A 69 -6.01 5.12 -7.59
N GLU A 70 -6.88 6.11 -7.47
CA GLU A 70 -8.28 6.00 -7.84
C GLU A 70 -8.58 7.03 -8.90
N THR A 71 -9.18 6.56 -9.99
CA THR A 71 -9.64 7.40 -11.08
C THR A 71 -11.04 6.95 -11.47
N THR A 72 -11.71 7.74 -12.30
CA THR A 72 -13.01 7.39 -12.85
C THR A 72 -12.88 7.32 -14.36
N SER A 73 -13.40 6.24 -14.94
CA SER A 73 -13.41 6.05 -16.38
C SER A 73 -14.20 7.16 -17.07
N PRO A 74 -13.65 7.82 -18.10
CA PRO A 74 -14.35 8.91 -18.78
C PRO A 74 -15.50 8.41 -19.69
N VAL A 75 -15.57 7.11 -19.97
CA VAL A 75 -16.55 6.53 -20.91
C VAL A 75 -17.83 6.09 -20.20
N ASP A 76 -17.68 5.41 -19.07
CA ASP A 76 -18.78 4.77 -18.33
C ASP A 76 -18.88 5.22 -16.86
N TYR A 77 -18.04 6.18 -16.45
CA TYR A 77 -17.98 6.73 -15.10
C TYR A 77 -17.81 5.68 -14.00
N GLN A 78 -17.27 4.50 -14.34
CA GLN A 78 -16.97 3.46 -13.36
C GLN A 78 -15.64 3.75 -12.65
N PRO A 79 -15.53 3.42 -11.36
CA PRO A 79 -14.28 3.58 -10.62
C PRO A 79 -13.20 2.65 -11.21
N GLN A 80 -12.00 3.20 -11.34
CA GLN A 80 -10.80 2.48 -11.73
C GLN A 80 -9.78 2.63 -10.60
N ILE A 81 -9.40 1.51 -10.01
CA ILE A 81 -8.45 1.49 -8.89
C ILE A 81 -7.20 0.74 -9.31
N GLU A 82 -6.05 1.31 -8.98
CA GLU A 82 -4.76 0.66 -9.09
C GLU A 82 -4.09 0.69 -7.72
N ALA A 83 -3.62 -0.47 -7.25
CA ALA A 83 -2.79 -0.58 -6.08
C ALA A 83 -1.45 -1.19 -6.50
N LEU A 84 -0.37 -0.48 -6.21
CA LEU A 84 0.97 -0.80 -6.65
C LEU A 84 1.90 -0.91 -5.44
N MET A 85 2.79 -1.90 -5.44
CA MET A 85 3.94 -1.93 -4.54
C MET A 85 5.21 -2.29 -5.28
N THR A 86 6.33 -1.84 -4.76
CA THR A 86 7.65 -2.17 -5.29
C THR A 86 8.27 -3.35 -4.53
N ALA A 87 9.10 -4.12 -5.23
CA ALA A 87 9.90 -5.16 -4.60
C ALA A 87 10.95 -4.54 -3.68
N ARG A 88 11.34 -5.24 -2.61
CA ARG A 88 12.37 -4.77 -1.66
C ARG A 88 13.72 -4.53 -2.36
N THR A 89 14.08 -5.43 -3.26
CA THR A 89 15.28 -5.37 -4.08
C THR A 89 14.94 -5.94 -5.45
N ALA A 90 15.06 -5.11 -6.48
CA ALA A 90 14.86 -5.53 -7.86
C ALA A 90 16.19 -5.38 -8.61
N SER A 91 16.80 -6.49 -9.00
CA SER A 91 17.88 -6.47 -9.99
C SER A 91 17.31 -6.19 -11.39
N GLN A 92 18.16 -5.87 -12.34
CA GLN A 92 17.75 -5.65 -13.73
C GLN A 92 16.99 -6.89 -14.25
N ASN A 93 15.84 -6.66 -14.90
CA ASN A 93 14.91 -7.70 -15.39
C ASN A 93 14.20 -8.54 -14.31
N ALA A 94 14.44 -8.29 -13.02
CA ALA A 94 13.61 -8.84 -11.96
C ALA A 94 12.26 -8.11 -11.87
N ALA A 95 11.28 -8.74 -11.21
CA ALA A 95 9.99 -8.11 -10.99
C ALA A 95 10.18 -6.96 -10.00
N SER A 96 10.06 -5.73 -10.50
CA SER A 96 10.25 -4.51 -9.72
C SER A 96 8.97 -4.05 -9.04
N ALA A 97 7.81 -4.45 -9.57
CA ALA A 97 6.51 -4.02 -9.10
C ALA A 97 5.47 -5.14 -9.12
N PHE A 98 4.55 -5.08 -8.16
CA PHE A 98 3.35 -5.91 -8.06
C PHE A 98 2.15 -4.98 -8.02
N ALA A 99 1.24 -5.14 -8.97
CA ALA A 99 0.10 -4.26 -9.17
C ALA A 99 -1.20 -5.07 -9.19
N ILE A 100 -2.23 -4.51 -8.55
CA ILE A 100 -3.60 -4.97 -8.60
C ILE A 100 -4.42 -3.88 -9.24
N HIS A 101 -5.07 -4.20 -10.36
CA HIS A 101 -5.95 -3.28 -11.07
C HIS A 101 -7.39 -3.72 -10.92
N CYS A 102 -8.28 -2.75 -10.80
CA CYS A 102 -9.71 -2.90 -10.87
C CYS A 102 -10.24 -1.99 -11.97
N ARG A 103 -10.79 -2.58 -13.04
CA ARG A 103 -11.40 -1.84 -14.15
C ARG A 103 -12.63 -2.60 -14.63
N ALA A 104 -13.75 -1.90 -14.82
CA ALA A 104 -14.99 -2.51 -15.30
C ALA A 104 -15.39 -3.77 -14.49
N HIS A 105 -15.27 -3.69 -13.16
CA HIS A 105 -15.46 -4.80 -12.21
C HIS A 105 -14.56 -6.03 -12.42
N ARG A 106 -13.55 -5.94 -13.28
CA ARG A 106 -12.53 -6.97 -13.46
C ARG A 106 -11.31 -6.63 -12.62
N THR A 107 -10.85 -7.61 -11.85
CA THR A 107 -9.59 -7.51 -11.13
C THR A 107 -8.48 -8.22 -11.89
N GLU A 108 -7.38 -7.52 -12.10
CA GLU A 108 -6.19 -8.05 -12.75
C GLU A 108 -5.00 -7.92 -11.80
N LEU A 109 -4.10 -8.90 -11.85
CA LEU A 109 -2.84 -8.89 -11.11
C LEU A 109 -1.71 -8.91 -12.11
N ILE A 110 -0.81 -7.94 -11.99
CA ILE A 110 0.31 -7.75 -12.90
C ILE A 110 1.59 -7.64 -12.07
N ILE A 111 2.64 -8.34 -12.49
CA ILE A 111 4.00 -8.03 -12.08
C ILE A 111 4.70 -7.30 -13.21
N SER A 112 5.48 -6.28 -12.88
CA SER A 112 6.19 -5.46 -13.86
C SER A 112 7.70 -5.46 -13.59
N THR A 113 8.48 -5.19 -14.62
CA THR A 113 9.94 -5.05 -14.55
C THR A 113 10.41 -3.71 -15.11
N THR A 114 11.55 -3.23 -14.64
CA THR A 114 12.26 -2.09 -15.24
C THR A 114 12.93 -2.45 -16.56
N GLY A 115 13.18 -3.75 -16.80
CA GLY A 115 13.77 -4.28 -18.02
C GLY A 115 12.73 -4.70 -19.06
N SER A 116 12.93 -5.88 -19.67
CA SER A 116 11.96 -6.47 -20.60
C SER A 116 12.01 -7.99 -20.63
N TRP A 117 10.82 -8.61 -20.63
CA TRP A 117 10.59 -10.04 -20.83
C TRP A 117 10.03 -10.37 -22.22
N LYS A 118 10.12 -9.46 -23.21
CA LYS A 118 9.58 -9.64 -24.58
C LYS A 118 10.13 -10.84 -25.35
N GLN A 119 11.24 -11.44 -24.92
CA GLN A 119 11.94 -12.49 -25.67
C GLN A 119 11.24 -13.87 -25.66
N VAL A 120 9.93 -13.93 -25.44
CA VAL A 120 9.20 -15.18 -25.27
C VAL A 120 8.22 -15.41 -26.43
N PRO A 121 8.45 -16.42 -27.30
CA PRO A 121 7.73 -16.60 -28.57
C PRO A 121 6.20 -16.71 -28.44
N ASP A 122 5.72 -17.35 -27.37
CA ASP A 122 4.29 -17.66 -27.20
C ASP A 122 3.52 -16.55 -26.46
N GLY A 123 4.19 -15.45 -26.10
CA GLY A 123 3.59 -14.40 -25.26
C GLY A 123 3.25 -14.87 -23.85
N GLU A 124 3.76 -16.02 -23.41
CA GLU A 124 3.53 -16.59 -22.08
C GLU A 124 4.85 -16.94 -21.41
N VAL A 125 5.03 -16.51 -20.16
CA VAL A 125 6.28 -16.65 -19.42
C VAL A 125 6.07 -17.56 -18.22
N LYS A 126 6.99 -18.51 -18.01
CA LYS A 126 6.94 -19.37 -16.82
C LYS A 126 7.28 -18.56 -15.57
N VAL A 127 6.31 -18.48 -14.66
CA VAL A 127 6.43 -17.81 -13.36
C VAL A 127 6.19 -18.82 -12.27
N ALA A 128 7.15 -18.94 -11.36
CA ALA A 128 6.99 -19.67 -10.11
C ALA A 128 6.75 -18.66 -8.98
N HIS A 129 5.72 -18.85 -8.17
CA HIS A 129 5.45 -17.98 -7.04
C HIS A 129 5.21 -18.79 -5.77
N ARG A 130 5.48 -18.15 -4.63
CA ARG A 130 5.31 -18.74 -3.30
C ARG A 130 4.84 -17.68 -2.32
N ILE A 131 3.81 -18.02 -1.55
CA ILE A 131 3.30 -17.17 -0.47
C ILE A 131 3.91 -17.71 0.83
N ASN A 132 4.71 -16.90 1.52
CA ASN A 132 5.44 -17.32 2.72
C ASN A 132 6.18 -18.67 2.53
N GLU A 133 5.82 -19.66 3.34
CA GLU A 133 6.38 -21.03 3.33
C GLU A 133 5.45 -22.06 2.66
N GLU A 134 4.44 -21.60 1.93
CA GLU A 134 3.58 -22.50 1.14
C GLU A 134 4.38 -23.19 0.01
N PRO A 135 3.86 -24.28 -0.58
CA PRO A 135 4.47 -24.88 -1.76
C PRO A 135 4.60 -23.89 -2.92
N VAL A 136 5.69 -24.00 -3.68
CA VAL A 136 5.89 -23.21 -4.90
C VAL A 136 4.85 -23.63 -5.94
N VAL A 137 4.16 -22.65 -6.51
CA VAL A 137 3.22 -22.86 -7.61
C VAL A 137 3.83 -22.30 -8.90
N GLU A 138 4.02 -23.18 -9.89
CA GLU A 138 4.50 -22.82 -11.22
C GLU A 138 3.36 -22.73 -12.22
N GLN A 139 3.35 -21.69 -13.04
CA GLN A 139 2.35 -21.49 -14.09
C GLN A 139 2.85 -20.53 -15.17
N ARG A 140 2.14 -20.45 -16.29
CA ARG A 140 2.47 -19.57 -17.42
C ARG A 140 1.65 -18.28 -17.34
N TRP A 141 2.32 -17.15 -17.14
CA TRP A 141 1.68 -15.83 -17.07
C TRP A 141 1.74 -15.16 -18.43
N ARG A 142 0.70 -14.42 -18.78
CA ARG A 142 0.62 -13.76 -20.09
C ARG A 142 1.48 -12.50 -20.10
N ALA A 143 2.39 -12.39 -21.05
CA ALA A 143 3.13 -11.15 -21.30
C ALA A 143 2.19 -10.08 -21.86
N LEU A 144 2.32 -8.87 -21.32
CA LEU A 144 1.66 -7.68 -21.86
C LEU A 144 2.40 -7.19 -23.12
N GLU A 145 1.76 -6.39 -23.97
CA GLU A 145 2.29 -5.98 -25.30
C GLU A 145 3.68 -5.31 -25.24
N THR A 146 3.97 -4.61 -24.15
CA THR A 146 5.27 -3.95 -23.91
C THR A 146 6.34 -4.91 -23.38
N GLY A 147 5.97 -6.16 -23.04
CA GLY A 147 6.78 -7.16 -22.35
C GLY A 147 7.43 -6.68 -21.06
N LYS A 148 6.96 -5.55 -20.52
CA LYS A 148 7.40 -5.01 -19.24
C LYS A 148 6.54 -5.49 -18.08
N GLY A 149 5.50 -6.27 -18.36
CA GLY A 149 4.65 -6.85 -17.36
C GLY A 149 4.09 -8.20 -17.76
N LEU A 150 3.74 -8.99 -16.74
CA LEU A 150 3.12 -10.30 -16.85
C LEU A 150 1.81 -10.28 -16.06
N ALA A 151 0.72 -10.69 -16.69
CA ALA A 151 -0.59 -10.81 -16.07
C ALA A 151 -0.82 -12.24 -15.56
N PHE A 152 -1.27 -12.35 -14.31
CA PHE A 152 -1.69 -13.62 -13.72
C PHE A 152 -2.93 -14.17 -14.46
N PRO A 153 -2.92 -15.43 -14.91
CA PRO A 153 -4.00 -16.00 -15.71
C PRO A 153 -5.16 -16.59 -14.89
N GLY A 154 -4.97 -16.82 -13.59
CA GLY A 154 -5.94 -17.53 -12.74
C GLY A 154 -6.97 -16.64 -12.05
N ASP A 155 -7.62 -17.20 -11.02
CA ASP A 155 -8.53 -16.45 -10.14
C ASP A 155 -7.74 -15.50 -9.23
N VAL A 156 -7.66 -14.24 -9.66
CA VAL A 156 -6.95 -13.17 -8.94
C VAL A 156 -7.56 -12.94 -7.56
N VAL A 157 -8.90 -13.00 -7.43
CA VAL A 157 -9.57 -12.71 -6.15
C VAL A 157 -9.24 -13.80 -5.13
N ARG A 158 -9.29 -15.07 -5.55
CA ARG A 158 -8.90 -16.20 -4.70
C ARG A 158 -7.42 -16.13 -4.30
N LEU A 159 -6.53 -15.82 -5.23
CA LEU A 159 -5.10 -15.68 -4.95
C LEU A 159 -4.84 -14.53 -3.95
N LEU A 160 -5.46 -13.36 -4.16
CA LEU A 160 -5.31 -12.24 -3.24
C LEU A 160 -5.88 -12.57 -1.85
N ARG A 161 -6.94 -13.38 -1.75
CA ARG A 161 -7.50 -13.83 -0.47
C ARG A 161 -6.60 -14.80 0.28
N SER A 162 -5.87 -15.67 -0.41
CA SER A 162 -4.94 -16.60 0.25
C SER A 162 -3.71 -15.90 0.80
N MET A 163 -3.32 -14.75 0.24
CA MET A 163 -2.20 -13.96 0.71
C MET A 163 -2.48 -13.32 2.09
N PRO A 164 -1.67 -13.59 3.13
CA PRO A 164 -1.85 -12.95 4.43
C PRO A 164 -1.33 -11.51 4.42
N ASP A 165 -1.98 -10.68 5.22
CA ASP A 165 -1.52 -9.32 5.50
C ASP A 165 -0.21 -9.36 6.29
N GLY A 166 0.81 -8.63 5.84
CA GLY A 166 2.15 -8.70 6.41
C GLY A 166 2.97 -9.92 5.99
N GLY A 167 2.44 -10.78 5.11
CA GLY A 167 3.18 -11.89 4.52
C GLY A 167 4.19 -11.46 3.45
N GLN A 168 4.74 -12.44 2.76
CA GLN A 168 5.69 -12.26 1.67
C GLN A 168 5.24 -13.03 0.44
N LEU A 169 5.39 -12.41 -0.72
CA LEU A 169 5.24 -13.07 -2.01
C LEU A 169 6.61 -13.13 -2.68
N LEU A 170 7.12 -14.35 -2.85
CA LEU A 170 8.30 -14.62 -3.67
C LEU A 170 7.86 -14.93 -5.09
N VAL A 171 8.51 -14.32 -6.08
CA VAL A 171 8.27 -14.56 -7.50
C VAL A 171 9.59 -14.87 -8.21
N LYS A 172 9.58 -15.87 -9.07
CA LYS A 172 10.67 -16.29 -9.95
C LYS A 172 10.21 -16.29 -11.39
N VAL A 173 10.75 -15.39 -12.19
CA VAL A 173 10.41 -15.25 -13.61
C VAL A 173 11.48 -15.94 -14.46
N HIS A 174 11.07 -16.93 -15.26
CA HIS A 174 11.97 -17.72 -16.10
C HIS A 174 11.91 -17.21 -17.54
N VAL A 175 12.99 -16.55 -17.99
CA VAL A 175 13.13 -16.05 -19.36
C VAL A 175 14.44 -16.58 -19.95
N GLY A 176 14.36 -17.13 -21.17
CA GLY A 176 15.52 -17.71 -21.84
C GLY A 176 16.06 -18.97 -21.14
N LYS A 177 17.37 -19.20 -21.26
CA LYS A 177 18.08 -20.36 -20.69
C LYS A 177 18.85 -20.06 -19.40
N GLY A 178 18.79 -18.82 -18.92
CA GLY A 178 19.51 -18.38 -17.72
C GLY A 178 18.81 -18.77 -16.41
N PRO A 179 19.41 -18.45 -15.25
CA PRO A 179 18.74 -18.56 -13.97
C PRO A 179 17.50 -17.65 -13.93
N PRO A 180 16.45 -18.01 -13.16
CA PRO A 180 15.27 -17.17 -13.03
C PRO A 180 15.59 -15.85 -12.33
N TYR A 181 14.87 -14.79 -12.72
CA TYR A 181 14.90 -13.53 -11.99
C TYR A 181 14.00 -13.61 -10.78
N GLU A 182 14.58 -13.44 -9.59
CA GLU A 182 13.87 -13.57 -8.31
C GLU A 182 13.52 -12.19 -7.73
N SER A 183 12.35 -12.08 -7.10
CA SER A 183 11.91 -10.87 -6.40
C SER A 183 10.98 -11.21 -5.24
N THR A 184 11.06 -10.42 -4.17
CA THR A 184 10.20 -10.57 -2.99
C THR A 184 9.42 -9.29 -2.72
N PHE A 185 8.10 -9.45 -2.58
CA PHE A 185 7.16 -8.39 -2.22
C PHE A 185 6.71 -8.57 -0.77
N GLN A 186 6.68 -7.48 -0.01
CA GLN A 186 6.23 -7.47 1.39
C GLN A 186 4.77 -7.05 1.43
N LEU A 187 3.88 -7.95 1.83
CA LEU A 187 2.43 -7.78 1.75
C LEU A 187 1.82 -7.07 2.97
N VAL A 188 2.63 -6.31 3.72
CA VAL A 188 2.14 -5.47 4.81
C VAL A 188 1.09 -4.51 4.24
N GLY A 189 -0.06 -4.37 4.90
CA GLY A 189 -1.19 -3.52 4.49
C GLY A 189 -2.00 -4.01 3.28
N LEU A 190 -1.76 -5.23 2.79
CA LEU A 190 -2.59 -5.86 1.77
C LEU A 190 -4.07 -5.93 2.19
N ASN A 191 -4.38 -6.03 3.50
CA ASN A 191 -5.76 -5.99 3.99
C ASN A 191 -6.53 -4.73 3.57
N ALA A 192 -5.91 -3.57 3.67
CA ALA A 192 -6.54 -2.31 3.27
C ALA A 192 -6.79 -2.28 1.76
N VAL A 193 -5.81 -2.74 0.98
CA VAL A 193 -5.92 -2.87 -0.49
C VAL A 193 -7.05 -3.82 -0.87
N ARG A 194 -7.12 -5.02 -0.27
CA ARG A 194 -8.16 -6.01 -0.55
C ARG A 194 -9.56 -5.49 -0.28
N ARG A 195 -9.77 -4.78 0.85
CA ARG A 195 -11.08 -4.19 1.14
C ARG A 195 -11.49 -3.17 0.07
N LYS A 196 -10.56 -2.30 -0.32
CA LYS A 196 -10.81 -1.26 -1.33
C LYS A 196 -11.11 -1.86 -2.71
N MET A 197 -10.31 -2.84 -3.11
CA MET A 197 -10.53 -3.59 -4.36
C MET A 197 -11.86 -4.35 -4.33
N ALA A 198 -12.18 -5.03 -3.23
CA ALA A 198 -13.43 -5.77 -3.09
C ALA A 198 -14.66 -4.87 -3.27
N THR A 199 -14.64 -3.67 -2.69
CA THR A 199 -15.73 -2.69 -2.83
C THR A 199 -15.84 -2.20 -4.28
N ALA A 200 -14.75 -1.73 -4.89
CA ALA A 200 -14.81 -1.13 -6.23
C ALA A 200 -15.06 -2.15 -7.34
N CYS A 201 -14.45 -3.33 -7.23
CA CYS A 201 -14.61 -4.42 -8.19
C CYS A 201 -15.77 -5.37 -7.87
N LYS A 202 -16.55 -5.09 -6.82
CA LYS A 202 -17.69 -5.91 -6.42
C LYS A 202 -17.31 -7.39 -6.28
N TRP A 203 -16.25 -7.68 -5.54
CA TRP A 203 -15.84 -9.07 -5.32
C TRP A 203 -16.97 -9.85 -4.64
N PRO A 204 -17.16 -11.14 -4.98
CA PRO A 204 -18.11 -12.01 -4.27
C PRO A 204 -17.84 -12.01 -2.76
N ALA A 205 -18.80 -12.40 -1.92
CA ALA A 205 -18.49 -12.64 -0.51
C ALA A 205 -17.42 -13.76 -0.36
N PRO A 206 -16.69 -13.82 0.76
CA PRO A 206 -15.84 -14.96 1.11
C PRO A 206 -16.62 -16.27 1.21
#